data_AF-A0A356GPG0-F1
#
_entry.id   AF-A0A356GPG0-F1
#
_cell.length_a   1.000
_cell.length_b   1.000
_cell.length_c   1.000
_cell.angle_alpha   90.00
_cell.angle_beta   90.00
_cell.angle_gamma   90.00
#
_symmetry.space_group_name_H-M   'P 1'
#
loop_
_entity.id
_entity.type
_entity.pdbx_description
1 polymer ?
#
loop_
_entity_poly.entity_id
_entity_poly.type
_entity_poly.pdbx_seq_one_letter_code
_entity_poly.pdbx_strand_id
1 'polypeptide(L)' 'MAFEYMEKIVMFQETPEGLASEMDWLHEAGDQGWELVSAIPLIAPNRDGIAYGTVGSHMILKRPKKVL' A
#
# COMPACT_ATOMS: atom_id res chain seq x y z
N MET A 1 -23.74 -3.68 -7.06
CA MET A 1 -22.43 -4.30 -6.77
C MET A 1 -21.74 -3.47 -5.71
N ALA A 2 -21.23 -4.09 -4.66
CA ALA A 2 -20.39 -3.41 -3.68
C ALA A 2 -18.92 -3.53 -4.14
N PHE A 3 -18.17 -2.42 -4.11
CA PHE A 3 -16.73 -2.46 -4.33
C PHE A 3 -16.05 -3.04 -3.09
N GLU A 4 -15.16 -4.01 -3.30
CA GLU A 4 -14.26 -4.50 -2.25
C GLU A 4 -12.96 -3.70 -2.34
N TYR A 5 -12.55 -3.07 -1.23
CA TYR A 5 -11.30 -2.34 -1.11
C TYR A 5 -10.54 -2.78 0.14
N MET A 6 -9.22 -2.65 0.11
CA MET A 6 -8.36 -2.89 1.26
C MET A 6 -7.24 -1.84 1.29
N GLU A 7 -6.81 -1.46 2.49
CA GLU A 7 -5.60 -0.69 2.72
C GLU A 7 -4.53 -1.60 3.32
N LYS A 8 -3.31 -1.48 2.81
CA LYS A 8 -2.12 -2.10 3.38
C LYS A 8 -1.11 -1.03 3.76
N ILE A 9 -0.89 -0.88 5.06
CA ILE A 9 0.19 -0.06 5.59
C ILE A 9 1.51 -0.78 5.38
N VAL A 10 2.50 -0.08 4.86
CA VAL A 10 3.86 -0.56 4.66
C VAL A 10 4.86 0.32 5.39
N MET A 11 6.00 -0.27 5.76
CA MET A 11 7.12 0.47 6.32
C MET A 11 8.16 0.65 5.22
N PHE A 12 8.58 1.89 4.98
CA PHE A 12 9.73 2.13 4.12
C PHE A 12 11.02 1.92 4.92
N GLN A 13 12.00 1.33 4.25
CA GLN A 13 13.36 1.18 4.72
C GLN A 13 14.26 2.12 3.93
N GLU A 14 15.25 2.69 4.61
CA GLU A 14 16.27 3.50 3.97
C GLU A 14 17.27 2.57 3.26
N THR A 15 17.45 2.78 1.97
CA THR A 15 18.46 2.12 1.14
C THR A 15 19.36 3.17 0.50
N PRO A 16 20.52 2.79 -0.07
CA PRO A 16 21.38 3.73 -0.81
C PRO A 16 20.67 4.46 -1.97
N GLU A 17 19.61 3.87 -2.52
CA GLU A 17 18.81 4.40 -3.63
C GLU A 17 17.62 5.26 -3.17
N GLY A 18 17.34 5.31 -1.86
CA GLY A 18 16.25 6.06 -1.26
C GLY A 18 15.35 5.21 -0.36
N LEU A 19 14.10 5.65 -0.17
CA LEU A 19 13.13 4.92 0.64
C LEU A 19 12.45 3.84 -0.21
N ALA A 20 12.58 2.58 0.21
CA ALA A 20 12.01 1.43 -0.47
C ALA A 20 11.14 0.58 0.46
N SER A 21 10.12 -0.07 -0.09
CA SER A 21 9.33 -1.09 0.59
C SER A 21 9.16 -2.28 -0.35
N GLU A 22 9.20 -3.49 0.21
CA GLU A 22 8.90 -4.69 -0.56
C GLU A 22 7.42 -4.72 -0.97
N MET A 23 7.17 -5.21 -2.18
CA MET A 23 5.84 -5.28 -2.80
C MET A 23 5.49 -6.69 -3.30
N ASP A 24 6.23 -7.73 -2.91
CA ASP A 24 6.01 -9.10 -3.36
C ASP A 24 4.58 -9.60 -3.12
N TRP A 25 3.96 -9.13 -2.03
CA TRP A 25 2.56 -9.39 -1.70
C TRP A 25 1.56 -8.95 -2.79
N LEU A 26 1.92 -7.98 -3.64
CA LEU A 26 1.05 -7.46 -4.67
C LEU A 26 0.81 -8.49 -5.78
N HIS A 27 1.79 -9.36 -6.06
CA HIS A 27 1.60 -10.46 -7.01
C HIS A 27 0.53 -11.43 -6.54
N GLU A 28 0.62 -11.90 -5.28
CA GLU A 28 -0.38 -12.78 -4.68
C GLU A 28 -1.77 -12.14 -4.61
N ALA A 29 -1.83 -10.83 -4.33
CA ALA A 29 -3.08 -10.07 -4.36
C ALA A 29 -3.66 -9.99 -5.78
N GLY A 30 -2.79 -9.79 -6.78
CA GLY A 30 -3.13 -9.79 -8.20
C GLY A 30 -3.79 -11.08 -8.67
N ASP A 31 -3.28 -12.23 -8.25
CA ASP A 31 -3.83 -13.56 -8.57
C ASP A 31 -5.27 -13.74 -8.02
N GLN A 32 -5.60 -13.03 -6.93
CA GLN A 32 -6.93 -13.02 -6.34
C GLN A 32 -7.85 -11.93 -6.94
N GLY A 33 -7.36 -11.21 -7.95
CA GLY A 33 -8.11 -10.17 -8.67
C GLY A 33 -8.05 -8.79 -8.02
N TRP A 34 -7.16 -8.56 -7.06
CA TRP A 34 -6.91 -7.22 -6.52
C TRP A 34 -5.96 -6.42 -7.41
N GLU A 35 -6.16 -5.11 -7.45
CA GLU A 35 -5.32 -4.17 -8.19
C GLU A 35 -4.89 -3.02 -7.27
N LEU A 36 -3.63 -2.62 -7.37
CA LEU A 36 -3.14 -1.40 -6.73
C LEU A 36 -3.75 -0.17 -7.40
N VAL A 37 -4.40 0.68 -6.62
CA VAL A 37 -5.05 1.90 -7.11
C VAL A 37 -4.43 3.17 -6.53
N SER A 38 -3.70 3.07 -5.42
CA SER A 38 -2.95 4.20 -4.85
C SER A 38 -1.75 3.72 -4.03
N ALA A 39 -0.69 4.51 -4.03
CA ALA A 39 0.49 4.35 -3.19
C ALA A 39 0.88 5.73 -2.63
N ILE A 40 0.74 5.91 -1.32
CA ILE A 40 0.88 7.21 -0.67
C ILE A 40 1.97 7.11 0.41
N PRO A 41 3.09 7.84 0.31
CA PRO A 41 4.01 7.98 1.41
C PRO A 41 3.37 8.85 2.51
N LEU A 42 3.48 8.39 3.75
CA LEU A 42 2.97 9.03 4.95
C LEU A 42 4.14 9.27 5.90
N ILE A 43 4.16 10.43 6.53
CA ILE A 43 5.07 10.73 7.62
C ILE A 43 4.34 10.40 8.91
N ALA A 44 4.94 9.55 9.75
CA ALA A 44 4.39 9.18 11.05
C ALA A 44 5.10 9.97 12.16
N PRO A 45 4.57 11.12 12.61
CA PRO A 45 5.13 11.85 13.74
C PRO A 45 4.72 11.20 15.07
N ASN A 46 5.59 11.29 16.07
CA ASN A 46 5.21 10.98 17.46
C ASN A 46 4.44 12.17 18.07
N ARG A 47 4.08 12.06 19.36
CA ARG A 47 3.33 13.12 20.07
C ARG A 47 4.06 14.47 20.10
N ASP A 48 5.38 14.46 19.95
CA ASP A 48 6.24 15.65 19.93
C ASP A 48 6.47 16.19 18.51
N GLY A 49 5.85 15.59 17.49
CA GLY A 49 5.99 15.98 16.09
C GLY A 49 7.23 15.42 15.39
N ILE A 50 7.99 14.54 16.05
CA ILE A 50 9.21 13.95 15.50
C ILE A 50 8.83 12.76 14.60
N ALA A 51 9.21 12.83 13.33
CA ALA A 51 9.07 11.71 12.40
C ALA A 51 10.06 10.60 12.77
N TYR A 52 9.55 9.41 13.10
CA TYR A 52 10.38 8.24 13.45
C TYR A 52 10.47 7.20 12.32
N GLY A 53 9.83 7.47 11.19
CA GLY A 53 9.89 6.64 10.00
C GLY A 53 8.96 7.15 8.91
N THR A 54 9.21 6.67 7.69
CA THR A 54 8.28 6.84 6.57
C THR A 54 7.45 5.58 6.47
N VAL A 55 6.14 5.73 6.55
CA VAL A 55 5.18 4.65 6.32
C VAL A 55 4.49 4.89 4.98
N GLY A 56 3.91 3.88 4.38
CA GLY A 56 3.16 4.00 3.14
C GLY A 56 1.76 3.44 3.31
N SER A 57 0.80 4.00 2.59
CA SER A 57 -0.50 3.39 2.40
C SER A 57 -0.62 2.91 0.96
N HIS A 58 -0.79 1.61 0.78
CA HIS A 58 -1.18 1.00 -0.48
C HIS A 58 -2.68 0.72 -0.44
N MET A 59 -3.43 1.38 -1.32
CA MET A 59 -4.86 1.12 -1.49
C MET A 59 -5.04 0.17 -2.66
N ILE A 60 -5.81 -0.89 -2.44
CA ILE A 60 -6.14 -1.87 -3.47
C ILE A 60 -7.65 -2.01 -3.63
N LEU A 61 -8.07 -2.28 -4.86
CA LEU A 61 -9.46 -2.50 -5.23
C LEU A 61 -9.59 -3.87 -5.89
N LYS A 62 -10.61 -4.63 -5.55
CA LYS A 62 -10.88 -5.90 -6.23
C LYS A 62 -11.61 -5.63 -7.54
N ARG A 63 -11.07 -6.16 -8.65
CA ARG A 63 -11.77 -6.10 -9.94
C ARG A 63 -13.15 -6.70 -9.78
N PRO A 64 -14.22 -6.00 -10.20
CA PRO A 64 -15.51 -6.64 -10.37
C PRO A 64 -15.31 -7.79 -11.36
N LYS A 65 -15.63 -9.02 -10.95
CA LYS A 65 -15.73 -10.12 -11.93
C LYS A 65 -16.69 -9.62 -13.00
N LYS A 66 -16.21 -9.51 -14.25
CA LYS A 66 -16.98 -8.99 -15.39
C LYS A 66 -18.45 -9.36 -15.21
N VAL A 67 -19.31 -8.36 -15.00
CA VAL A 67 -20.72 -8.56 -15.34
C VAL A 67 -20.71 -8.53 -16.85
N LEU A 68 -20.81 -9.75 -17.41
CA LEU A 68 -20.99 -10.00 -18.84
C LEU A 68 -22.18 -9.19 -19.36
#